data_AF-A0A0M3J7G6-F1
#
_entry.id   AF-A0A0M3J7G6-F1
#
_cell.length_a   1.000
_cell.length_b   1.000
_cell.length_c   1.000
_cell.angle_alpha   90.00
_cell.angle_beta   90.00
_cell.angle_gamma   90.00
#
_symmetry.space_group_name_H-M   'P 1'
#
loop_
_entity.id
_entity.type
_entity.pdbx_description
1 polymer ?
#
loop_
_entity_poly.entity_id
_entity_poly.type
_entity_poly.pdbx_seq_one_letter_code
_entity_poly.pdbx_strand_id
1 'polypeptide(L)' 'MLESGEDVATCPSCSLIVRVIYDPDMFMKTESITTTKALQKTAVNPA' A
#
# COMPACT_ATOMS: atom_id res chain seq x y z
N MET A 1 9.12 2.70 1.90
CA MET A 1 8.26 1.63 1.33
C MET A 1 7.36 2.22 0.26
N LEU A 2 7.23 1.58 -0.91
CA LEU A 2 6.51 2.16 -2.06
C LEU A 2 5.01 2.34 -1.80
N GLU A 3 4.43 1.47 -0.98
CA GLU A 3 3.04 1.54 -0.49
C GLU A 3 2.77 2.77 0.40
N SER A 4 3.82 3.36 1.00
CA SER A 4 3.73 4.55 1.85
C SER A 4 4.06 5.84 1.10
N GLY A 5 4.28 5.78 -0.22
CA GLY A 5 4.66 6.92 -1.06
C GLY A 5 6.14 7.29 -1.00
N GLU A 6 7.01 6.42 -0.48
CA GLU A 6 8.46 6.61 -0.58
C GLU A 6 8.97 6.01 -1.90
N ASP A 7 9.16 6.88 -2.90
CA ASP A 7 9.60 6.53 -4.25
C ASP A 7 11.09 6.81 -4.52
N VAL A 8 11.82 7.30 -3.52
CA VAL A 8 13.26 7.60 -3.63
C VAL A 8 14.07 6.42 -3.08
N ALA A 9 14.88 5.80 -3.94
CA ALA A 9 15.80 4.74 -3.55
C ALA A 9 17.25 5.27 -3.52
N THR A 10 17.98 4.92 -2.46
CA THR A 10 19.40 5.26 -2.31
C THR A 10 20.25 4.00 -2.32
N CYS A 11 21.25 3.93 -3.19
CA CYS A 11 22.19 2.81 -3.21
C CYS A 11 23.27 2.97 -2.12
N PRO A 12 23.38 2.03 -1.17
CA PRO A 12 24.34 2.15 -0.06
C PRO A 12 25.81 1.99 -0.49
N SER A 13 26.06 1.47 -1.70
CA SER A 13 27.43 1.21 -2.19
C SER A 13 28.02 2.36 -3.02
N CYS A 14 27.19 3.19 -3.64
CA CYS A 14 27.67 4.22 -4.58
C CYS A 14 26.96 5.57 -4.43
N SER A 15 26.16 5.75 -3.37
CA SER A 15 25.41 6.98 -3.07
C SER A 15 24.49 7.47 -4.20
N LEU A 16 24.16 6.59 -5.15
CA LEU A 16 23.24 6.90 -6.24
C LEU A 16 21.82 7.04 -5.69
N ILE A 17 21.16 8.14 -6.04
CA ILE A 17 19.77 8.42 -5.67
C ILE A 17 18.93 8.33 -6.94
N VAL A 18 17.91 7.46 -6.93
CA VAL A 18 17.01 7.25 -8.08
C VAL A 18 15.56 7.42 -7.66
N ARG A 19 14.73 7.88 -8.59
CA ARG A 19 13.27 7.99 -8.42
C ARG A 19 12.58 6.83 -9.11
N VAL A 20 11.76 6.09 -8.37
CA VAL A 20 10.98 4.96 -8.89
C VAL A 20 9.66 5.50 -9.44
N ILE A 21 9.40 5.27 -10.73
CA ILE A 21 8.12 5.57 -11.35
C ILE A 21 7.28 4.30 -11.37
N TYR A 22 6.12 4.35 -10.75
CA TYR A 22 5.22 3.21 -10.59
C TYR A 22 3.77 3.70 -10.56
N ASP A 23 2.85 2.76 -10.74
CA ASP A 23 1.43 2.99 -10.53
C ASP A 23 1.08 2.79 -9.04
N PRO A 24 0.61 3.82 -8.33
CA PRO A 24 0.29 3.71 -6.91
C PRO A 24 -0.81 2.69 -6.61
N ASP A 25 -1.78 2.51 -7.51
CA ASP A 25 -2.90 1.59 -7.31
C ASP A 25 -2.45 0.13 -7.28
N MET A 26 -1.31 -0.18 -7.89
CA MET A 26 -0.71 -1.53 -7.88
C MET A 26 -0.04 -1.89 -6.54
N PHE A 27 0.38 -0.88 -5.75
CA PHE A 27 1.11 -1.07 -4.49
C PHE A 27 0.30 -0.69 -3.25
N MET A 28 -0.85 -0.03 -3.42
CA MET A 28 -1.84 0.14 -2.36
C MET A 28 -2.47 -1.21 -2.03
N LYS A 29 -1.93 -1.88 -0.99
CA LYS A 29 -2.61 -3.01 -0.37
C LYS A 29 -3.84 -2.48 0.35
N THR A 30 -5.00 -2.54 -0.29
CA THR A 30 -6.25 -2.58 0.47
C THR A 30 -6.10 -3.77 1.41
N GLU A 31 -6.28 -3.57 2.71
CA GLU A 31 -6.28 -4.67 3.67
C GLU A 31 -7.29 -5.70 3.14
N SER A 32 -6.79 -6.84 2.68
CA SER A 32 -7.66 -7.97 2.38
C SER A 32 -8.11 -8.46 3.75
N ILE A 33 -9.23 -7.93 4.22
CA ILE A 33 -9.90 -8.44 5.40
C ILE A 33 -10.20 -9.90 5.07
N THR A 34 -9.34 -10.81 5.53
CA THR A 34 -9.65 -12.23 5.58
C THR A 34 -10.76 -12.36 6.61
N THR A 35 -11.98 -12.06 6.17
CA THR A 35 -13.18 -12.21 6.96
C THR A 35 -13.33 -13.71 7.14
N THR A 36 -12.76 -14.24 8.22
CA THR A 36 -13.18 -15.54 8.71
C THR A 36 -14.70 -15.45 8.81
N LYS A 37 -15.38 -16.33 8.08
CA LYS A 37 -16.83 -16.28 7.81
C LYS A 37 -17.69 -16.58 9.05
N ALA A 38 -17.22 -16.20 10.23
CA ALA A 38 -17.86 -16.36 11.51
C ALA A 38 -17.61 -15.10 12.33
N LEU A 39 -18.37 -14.03 12.03
CA LEU A 39 -18.99 -13.08 12.97
C LEU A 39 -19.53 -11.85 12.18
N GLN A 40 -20.67 -12.11 11.53
CA GLN A 40 -21.85 -11.26 11.33
C GLN A 40 -21.74 -9.72 11.17
N LYS A 41 -22.20 -9.27 10.00
CA LYS A 41 -23.13 -8.16 9.72
C LYS A 41 -23.47 -7.22 10.91
N THR A 42 -23.22 -5.91 10.77
CA THR A 42 -24.20 -4.82 11.08
C THR A 42 -23.80 -3.55 10.32
N ALA A 43 -24.81 -2.86 9.80
CA ALA A 43 -24.79 -1.71 8.89
C ALA A 43 -24.16 -0.41 9.44
N VAL A 44 -23.71 0.48 8.55
CA VAL A 44 -24.14 1.90 8.53
C VAL A 44 -23.62 2.62 7.25
N ASN A 45 -24.56 3.23 6.51
CA ASN A 45 -24.41 4.16 5.36
C ASN A 45 -23.73 5.48 5.77
N PRO A 46 -23.30 6.36 4.83
CA PRO A 46 -24.14 7.54 4.47
C PRO A 46 -24.00 7.96 2.98
N ALA A 47 -25.11 8.31 2.29
CA ALA A 47 -25.69 9.65 2.09
C ALA A 47 -24.99 10.49 1.01
#